data_AF-A0A1H7TCV5-F1
#
_entry.id   AF-A0A1H7TCV5-F1
#
_cell.length_a   1.000
_cell.length_b   1.000
_cell.length_c   1.000
_cell.angle_alpha   90.00
_cell.angle_beta   90.00
_cell.angle_gamma   90.00
#
_symmetry.space_group_name_H-M   'P 1'
#
loop_
_entity.id
_entity.type
_entity.pdbx_description
1 polymer ?
#
loop_
_entity_poly.entity_id
_entity_poly.type
_entity_poly.pdbx_seq_one_letter_code
_entity_poly.pdbx_strand_id
1 'polypeptide(L)'
;MWGIIGCFVIFYCYCMFRIIRGISTRSPVRFNRQRREVALIYRGDPPVIVPWEEVIACVSASKIVTQYAVMPSFALMIGLRNAESGDVYWVTIPSGTLSHAVGEWEAIRQYMEEGPEALPTPVLSDEQFQEGTVAYFHFCRRGYRSRHWWPRYVWGFLVIQFCSGWTIPCHIAQWINRRPKALFPTSVLDWSKPLPSAQHAHPSEALLKESAEVRKAYTKGQTMLDYYKIKFTEQPPEAVVAAE
;
A
#
# COMPACT_ATOMS: atom_id res chain seq x y z
N MET A 1 25.70 34.80 6.64
CA MET A 1 25.86 33.47 6.04
C MET A 1 25.33 32.36 6.96
N TRP A 2 25.84 32.23 8.18
CA TRP A 2 25.36 31.21 9.15
C TRP A 2 23.88 31.34 9.55
N GLY A 3 23.35 32.55 9.67
CA GLY A 3 21.92 32.77 9.97
C GLY A 3 20.98 32.24 8.88
N ILE A 4 21.36 32.37 7.59
CA ILE A 4 20.57 31.88 6.46
C ILE A 4 20.54 30.34 6.45
N ILE A 5 21.69 29.71 6.70
CA ILE A 5 21.80 28.24 6.81
C ILE A 5 20.94 27.74 7.98
N GLY A 6 20.99 28.42 9.13
CA GLY A 6 20.15 28.11 10.28
C GLY A 6 18.65 28.16 9.96
N CYS A 7 18.19 29.20 9.25
CA CYS A 7 16.80 29.33 8.82
C CYS A 7 16.36 28.17 7.91
N PHE A 8 17.20 27.74 6.95
CA PHE A 8 16.89 26.60 6.09
C PHE A 8 16.80 25.29 6.87
N VAL A 9 17.69 25.05 7.83
CA VAL A 9 17.65 23.85 8.68
C VAL A 9 16.38 23.84 9.52
N ILE A 10 16.02 24.97 10.14
CA ILE A 10 14.79 25.09 10.94
C ILE A 10 13.54 24.86 10.06
N PHE A 11 13.50 25.46 8.86
CA PHE A 11 12.40 25.27 7.92
C PHE A 11 12.27 23.81 7.48
N TYR A 12 13.39 23.15 7.14
CA TYR A 12 13.41 21.73 6.80
C TYR A 12 12.91 20.86 7.95
N CYS A 13 13.39 21.10 9.18
CA CYS A 13 12.95 20.38 10.37
C CYS A 13 11.45 20.58 10.63
N TYR A 14 10.93 21.80 10.45
CA TYR A 14 9.51 22.10 10.57
C TYR A 14 8.66 21.37 9.52
N CYS A 15 9.08 21.38 8.26
CA CYS A 15 8.42 20.65 7.18
C CYS A 15 8.41 19.13 7.44
N MET A 16 9.55 18.57 7.82
CA MET A 16 9.67 17.17 8.23
C MET A 16 8.74 16.85 9.40
N PHE A 17 8.73 17.67 10.45
CA PHE A 17 7.87 17.48 11.60
C PHE A 17 6.37 17.52 11.22
N ARG A 18 5.96 18.43 10.34
CA ARG A 18 4.58 18.48 9.83
C ARG A 18 4.21 17.22 9.05
N ILE A 19 5.08 16.74 8.16
CA ILE A 19 4.86 15.51 7.40
C ILE A 19 4.73 14.31 8.35
N ILE A 20 5.66 14.19 9.31
CA ILE A 20 5.66 13.10 10.30
C ILE A 20 4.38 13.13 11.14
N ARG A 21 3.96 14.31 11.61
CA ARG A 21 2.66 14.46 12.30
C ARG A 21 1.51 14.04 11.42
N GLY A 22 1.48 14.48 10.16
CA GLY A 22 0.46 14.11 9.19
C GLY A 22 0.34 12.59 8.99
N ILE A 23 1.48 11.89 8.90
CA ILE A 23 1.52 10.42 8.78
C ILE A 23 1.00 9.75 10.05
N SER A 24 1.42 10.22 11.23
CA SER A 24 0.97 9.66 12.52
C SER A 24 -0.54 9.84 12.74
N THR A 25 -1.12 10.92 12.22
CA THR A 25 -2.57 11.19 12.28
C THR A 25 -3.40 10.48 11.22
N ARG A 26 -2.80 9.66 10.35
CA ARG A 26 -3.58 8.95 9.32
C ARG A 26 -4.49 7.91 9.98
N SER A 27 -5.74 7.93 9.52
CA SER A 27 -6.80 6.98 9.82
C SER A 27 -6.35 5.51 9.67
N PRO A 28 -6.15 4.67 10.70
CA PRO A 28 -5.93 3.25 10.43
C PRO A 28 -7.23 2.58 9.94
N VAL A 29 -7.12 1.68 8.96
CA VAL A 29 -8.19 0.74 8.59
C VAL A 29 -8.07 -0.48 9.47
N ARG A 30 -9.20 -0.98 9.98
CA ARG A 30 -9.25 -2.21 10.76
C ARG A 30 -10.17 -3.22 10.08
N PHE A 31 -9.61 -4.38 9.77
CA PHE A 31 -10.35 -5.51 9.24
C PHE A 31 -10.72 -6.47 10.38
N ASN A 32 -11.97 -6.91 10.42
CA ASN A 32 -12.44 -7.92 11.36
C ASN A 32 -13.02 -9.11 10.60
N ARG A 33 -12.24 -10.20 10.53
CA ARG A 33 -12.64 -11.45 9.88
C ARG A 33 -13.84 -12.10 10.55
N GLN A 34 -13.89 -12.11 11.88
CA GLN A 34 -14.93 -12.84 12.62
C GLN A 34 -16.31 -12.24 12.38
N ARG A 35 -16.39 -10.91 12.19
CA ARG A 35 -17.63 -10.21 11.83
C ARG A 35 -17.83 -10.04 10.33
N ARG A 36 -16.81 -10.33 9.50
CA ARG A 36 -16.75 -9.98 8.08
C ARG A 36 -17.11 -8.52 7.83
N GLU A 37 -16.46 -7.62 8.56
CA GLU A 37 -16.69 -6.18 8.52
C GLU A 37 -15.36 -5.41 8.51
N VAL A 38 -15.36 -4.21 7.93
CA VAL A 38 -14.21 -3.30 7.89
C VAL A 38 -14.58 -1.97 8.51
N ALA A 39 -13.74 -1.50 9.43
CA ALA A 39 -13.88 -0.21 10.07
C ALA A 39 -12.82 0.75 9.54
N LEU A 40 -13.28 1.92 9.08
CA LEU A 40 -12.45 3.07 8.73
C LEU A 40 -12.81 4.24 9.63
N ILE A 41 -11.78 4.93 10.12
CA ILE A 41 -11.95 6.19 10.84
C ILE A 41 -11.45 7.31 9.94
N TYR A 42 -12.31 8.27 9.62
CA TYR A 42 -11.93 9.41 8.81
C TYR A 42 -11.75 10.64 9.71
N ARG A 43 -10.49 11.04 9.98
CA ARG A 43 -10.10 12.35 10.57
C ARG A 43 -11.09 13.00 11.57
N GLY A 44 -11.50 12.27 12.61
CA GLY A 44 -12.32 12.80 13.70
C GLY A 44 -13.82 12.54 13.58
N ASP A 45 -14.28 12.01 12.45
CA ASP A 45 -15.64 11.53 12.26
C ASP A 45 -15.88 10.19 12.98
N PRO A 46 -17.15 9.83 13.27
CA PRO A 46 -17.48 8.52 13.79
C PRO A 46 -16.97 7.40 12.88
N PRO A 47 -16.61 6.23 13.44
CA PRO A 47 -16.10 5.12 12.66
C PRO A 47 -17.16 4.61 11.68
N VAL A 48 -16.79 4.50 10.42
CA VAL A 48 -17.63 3.93 9.37
C VAL A 48 -17.32 2.44 9.32
N ILE A 49 -18.31 1.62 9.67
CA ILE A 49 -18.23 0.15 9.65
C ILE A 49 -19.06 -0.33 8.47
N VAL A 50 -18.44 -1.10 7.58
CA VAL A 50 -19.08 -1.61 6.36
C VAL A 50 -18.90 -3.12 6.27
N PRO A 51 -19.92 -3.88 5.84
CA PRO A 51 -19.79 -5.30 5.55
C PRO A 51 -18.68 -5.55 4.52
N TRP A 52 -17.90 -6.63 4.69
CA TRP A 52 -16.79 -6.97 3.81
C TRP A 52 -17.22 -7.14 2.34
N GLU A 53 -18.42 -7.65 2.11
CA GLU A 53 -18.97 -7.88 0.76
C GLU A 53 -19.37 -6.58 0.04
N GLU A 54 -19.54 -5.49 0.78
CA GLU A 54 -19.84 -4.15 0.22
C GLU A 54 -18.59 -3.29 0.03
N VAL A 55 -17.41 -3.79 0.42
CA VAL A 55 -16.15 -3.07 0.26
C VAL A 55 -15.79 -2.97 -1.23
N ILE A 56 -15.58 -1.75 -1.69
CA ILE A 56 -15.12 -1.49 -3.05
C ILE A 56 -13.60 -1.57 -3.04
N ALA A 57 -13.03 -2.42 -3.87
CA ALA A 57 -11.60 -2.46 -4.09
C ALA A 57 -11.28 -2.21 -5.56
N CYS A 58 -10.37 -1.29 -5.81
CA CYS A 58 -9.89 -1.04 -7.15
C CYS A 58 -8.38 -0.84 -7.13
N VAL A 59 -7.72 -1.31 -8.19
CA VAL A 59 -6.31 -1.07 -8.42
C VAL A 59 -6.19 0.02 -9.48
N SER A 60 -5.56 1.12 -9.12
CA SER A 60 -5.29 2.23 -10.01
C SER A 60 -3.94 2.03 -10.69
N ALA A 61 -3.91 2.13 -12.02
CA ALA A 61 -2.72 2.24 -12.82
C ALA A 61 -2.76 3.58 -13.56
N SER A 62 -1.87 4.50 -13.18
CA SER A 62 -1.83 5.87 -13.68
C SER A 62 -0.41 6.25 -14.08
N LYS A 63 -0.26 7.38 -14.77
CA LYS A 63 1.04 7.97 -15.10
C LYS A 63 1.10 9.38 -14.50
N ILE A 64 2.11 9.63 -13.68
CA ILE A 64 2.40 10.96 -13.16
C ILE A 64 3.31 11.65 -14.17
N VAL A 65 2.77 12.69 -14.82
CA VAL A 65 3.50 13.51 -15.80
C VAL A 65 4.06 14.72 -15.08
N THR A 66 5.38 14.85 -15.08
CA THR A 66 6.10 16.03 -14.58
C THR A 66 6.85 16.69 -15.73
N GLN A 67 7.35 17.91 -15.53
CA GLN A 67 8.13 18.64 -16.54
C GLN A 67 9.40 17.88 -17.00
N TYR A 68 9.90 16.94 -16.19
CA TYR A 68 11.18 16.26 -16.43
C TYR A 68 11.01 14.76 -16.74
N ALA A 69 9.88 14.15 -16.37
CA ALA A 69 9.67 12.71 -16.51
C ALA A 69 8.19 12.31 -16.47
N VAL A 70 7.87 11.22 -17.18
CA VAL A 70 6.63 10.47 -17.04
C VAL A 70 6.92 9.22 -16.21
N MET A 71 6.34 9.13 -15.02
CA MET A 71 6.56 8.01 -14.11
C MET A 71 5.26 7.21 -13.94
N PRO A 72 5.29 5.87 -14.01
CA PRO A 72 4.12 5.07 -13.68
C PRO A 72 3.80 5.20 -12.18
N SER A 73 2.52 5.18 -11.84
CA SER A 73 2.00 5.26 -10.48
C SER A 73 0.90 4.23 -10.29
N PHE A 74 1.12 3.32 -9.34
CA PHE A 74 0.17 2.27 -9.01
C PHE A 74 -0.30 2.43 -7.57
N ALA A 75 -1.58 2.18 -7.32
CA ALA A 75 -2.12 2.22 -5.97
C ALA A 75 -3.30 1.26 -5.82
N LEU A 76 -3.33 0.54 -4.70
CA LEU A 76 -4.54 -0.12 -4.22
C LEU A 76 -5.43 0.93 -3.55
N MET A 77 -6.68 1.00 -3.98
CA MET A 77 -7.69 1.91 -3.44
C MET A 77 -8.83 1.08 -2.86
N ILE A 78 -9.11 1.28 -1.57
CA ILE A 78 -10.19 0.61 -0.85
C ILE A 78 -11.23 1.69 -0.50
N GLY A 79 -12.44 1.53 -1.04
CA GLY A 79 -13.58 2.40 -0.83
C GLY A 79 -14.57 1.78 0.16
N LEU A 80 -14.90 2.52 1.23
CA LEU A 80 -15.95 2.16 2.17
C LEU A 80 -17.13 3.10 1.97
N ARG A 81 -18.28 2.55 1.58
CA ARG A 81 -19.51 3.31 1.39
C ARG A 81 -20.26 3.41 2.71
N ASN A 82 -20.56 4.63 3.15
CA ASN A 82 -21.42 4.82 4.31
C ASN A 82 -22.88 4.60 3.90
N ALA A 83 -23.59 3.72 4.60
CA ALA A 83 -24.99 3.41 4.35
C ALA A 83 -25.93 4.61 4.59
N GLU A 84 -25.60 5.47 5.56
CA GLU A 84 -26.44 6.61 5.97
C GLU A 84 -26.26 7.83 5.06
N SER A 85 -25.00 8.18 4.76
CA SER A 85 -24.67 9.38 3.95
C SER A 85 -24.62 9.08 2.45
N GLY A 86 -24.35 7.83 2.07
CA GLY A 86 -24.05 7.46 0.69
C GLY A 86 -22.65 7.85 0.19
N ASP A 87 -21.86 8.57 1.01
CA ASP A 87 -20.49 8.94 0.72
C ASP A 87 -19.54 7.73 0.71
N VAL A 88 -18.52 7.79 -0.15
CA VAL A 88 -17.49 6.76 -0.26
C VAL A 88 -16.16 7.29 0.26
N TYR A 89 -15.65 6.66 1.31
CA TYR A 89 -14.37 7.00 1.90
C TYR A 89 -13.27 6.13 1.28
N TRP A 90 -12.28 6.78 0.66
CA TRP A 90 -11.19 6.10 -0.02
C TRP A 90 -9.92 6.03 0.84
N VAL A 91 -9.33 4.84 0.85
CA VAL A 91 -8.01 4.57 1.40
C VAL A 91 -7.10 4.18 0.25
N THR A 92 -6.09 5.02 0.00
CA THR A 92 -5.12 4.78 -1.07
C THR A 92 -3.81 4.29 -0.49
N ILE A 93 -3.41 3.09 -0.91
CA ILE A 93 -2.15 2.43 -0.57
C ILE A 93 -1.28 2.48 -1.83
N PRO A 94 -0.22 3.32 -1.86
CA PRO A 94 0.66 3.39 -3.01
C PRO A 94 1.52 2.12 -3.09
N SER A 95 1.66 1.56 -4.29
CA SER A 95 2.44 0.35 -4.53
C SER A 95 3.45 0.61 -5.66
N GLY A 96 4.62 -0.03 -5.60
CA GLY A 96 5.70 0.19 -6.58
C GLY A 96 5.42 -0.37 -7.97
N THR A 97 4.55 -1.38 -8.07
CA THR A 97 4.20 -2.08 -9.32
C THR A 97 2.71 -2.46 -9.30
N LEU A 98 2.14 -2.70 -10.48
CA LEU A 98 0.77 -3.19 -10.61
C LEU A 98 0.57 -4.54 -9.91
N SER A 99 1.54 -5.46 -10.07
CA SER A 99 1.48 -6.78 -9.44
C SER A 99 1.52 -6.69 -7.91
N HIS A 100 2.24 -5.73 -7.33
CA HIS A 100 2.21 -5.51 -5.89
C HIS A 100 0.85 -4.99 -5.43
N ALA A 101 0.24 -4.04 -6.14
CA ALA A 101 -1.09 -3.54 -5.76
C ALA A 101 -2.16 -4.63 -5.81
N VAL A 102 -2.12 -5.49 -6.85
CA VAL A 102 -3.01 -6.65 -6.96
C VAL A 102 -2.70 -7.68 -5.88
N GLY A 103 -1.42 -7.96 -5.62
CA GLY A 103 -0.99 -8.89 -4.58
C GLY A 103 -1.37 -8.43 -3.16
N GLU A 104 -1.30 -7.13 -2.89
CA GLU A 104 -1.76 -6.53 -1.62
C GLU A 104 -3.26 -6.76 -1.43
N TRP A 105 -4.06 -6.57 -2.49
CA TRP A 105 -5.49 -6.86 -2.44
C TRP A 105 -5.77 -8.35 -2.23
N GLU A 106 -5.12 -9.22 -3.00
CA GLU A 106 -5.30 -10.67 -2.88
C GLU A 106 -4.87 -11.18 -1.50
N ALA A 107 -3.82 -10.64 -0.90
CA ALA A 107 -3.42 -10.97 0.47
C ALA A 107 -4.51 -10.58 1.48
N ILE A 108 -5.07 -9.37 1.38
CA ILE A 108 -6.17 -8.93 2.26
C ILE A 108 -7.40 -9.83 2.06
N ARG A 109 -7.76 -10.11 0.80
CA ARG A 109 -8.91 -10.95 0.44
C ARG A 109 -8.74 -12.36 0.99
N GLN A 110 -7.58 -12.99 0.78
CA GLN A 110 -7.30 -14.33 1.25
C GLN A 110 -7.29 -14.42 2.78
N TYR A 111 -6.72 -13.41 3.45
CA TYR A 111 -6.78 -13.29 4.90
C TYR A 111 -8.24 -13.21 5.42
N MET A 112 -9.09 -12.43 4.77
CA MET A 112 -10.49 -12.26 5.17
C MET A 112 -11.34 -13.52 4.89
N GLU A 113 -11.13 -14.19 3.76
CA GLU A 113 -11.90 -15.37 3.37
C GLU A 113 -11.39 -16.66 4.04
N GLU A 114 -10.13 -17.01 3.77
CA GLU A 114 -9.57 -18.30 4.15
C GLU A 114 -8.89 -18.25 5.52
N GLY A 115 -8.36 -17.08 5.91
CA GLY A 115 -7.72 -16.85 7.19
C GLY A 115 -6.20 -16.72 7.10
N PRO A 116 -5.51 -16.61 8.24
CA PRO A 116 -4.07 -16.37 8.27
C PRO A 116 -3.24 -17.55 7.76
N GLU A 117 -3.76 -18.78 7.82
CA GLU A 117 -3.05 -19.99 7.36
C GLU A 117 -2.92 -20.07 5.84
N ALA A 118 -3.82 -19.40 5.12
CA ALA A 118 -3.84 -19.39 3.67
C ALA A 118 -2.85 -18.39 3.06
N LEU A 119 -2.44 -17.40 3.85
CA LEU A 119 -1.42 -16.45 3.41
C LEU A 119 -0.11 -17.20 3.13
N PRO A 120 0.63 -16.81 2.08
CA PRO A 120 1.96 -17.37 1.87
C PRO A 120 2.75 -17.17 3.16
N THR A 121 3.36 -18.25 3.66
CA THR A 121 4.25 -18.15 4.81
C THR A 121 5.21 -17.01 4.51
N PRO A 122 5.31 -16.00 5.37
CA PRO A 122 6.23 -14.91 5.13
C PRO A 122 7.58 -15.57 4.94
N VAL A 123 8.09 -15.50 3.70
CA VAL A 123 9.50 -15.76 3.48
C VAL A 123 10.12 -14.71 4.38
N LEU A 124 10.70 -15.14 5.50
CA LEU A 124 11.54 -14.35 6.38
C LEU A 124 12.71 -13.87 5.52
N SER A 125 12.43 -13.00 4.56
CA SER A 125 13.34 -11.97 4.12
C SER A 125 13.56 -11.22 5.40
N ASP A 126 14.72 -11.45 6.03
CA ASP A 126 15.03 -10.91 7.35
C ASP A 126 14.50 -9.47 7.37
N GLU A 127 13.67 -9.08 8.34
CA GLU A 127 13.21 -7.68 8.45
C GLU A 127 14.41 -6.70 8.38
N GLN A 128 15.59 -7.22 8.74
CA GLN A 128 16.90 -6.65 8.52
C GLN A 128 17.17 -6.16 7.07
N PHE A 129 16.80 -6.91 6.05
CA PHE A 129 17.04 -6.58 4.64
C PHE A 129 15.84 -5.92 3.94
N GLN A 130 14.85 -5.43 4.68
CA GLN A 130 13.83 -4.56 4.10
C GLN A 130 14.42 -3.20 3.68
N GLU A 131 13.88 -2.64 2.61
CA GLU A 131 14.24 -1.30 2.13
C GLU A 131 14.07 -0.26 3.25
N GLY A 132 15.07 0.61 3.42
CA GLY A 132 15.11 1.59 4.52
C GLY A 132 15.76 1.09 5.81
N THR A 133 16.16 -0.18 5.92
CA THR A 133 16.94 -0.69 7.05
C THR A 133 18.45 -0.54 6.82
N VAL A 134 19.21 -0.39 7.92
CA VAL A 134 20.68 -0.27 7.91
C VAL A 134 21.36 -1.51 7.32
N ALA A 135 20.85 -2.72 7.59
CA ALA A 135 21.46 -3.94 7.03
C ALA A 135 21.22 -4.04 5.52
N TYR A 136 20.05 -3.64 5.01
CA TYR A 136 19.84 -3.47 3.56
C TYR A 136 20.84 -2.47 2.96
N PHE A 137 21.08 -1.32 3.60
CA PHE A 137 22.11 -0.37 3.14
C PHE A 137 23.50 -1.00 3.04
N HIS A 138 23.92 -1.77 4.06
CA HIS A 138 25.21 -2.46 4.03
C HIS A 138 25.26 -3.57 2.97
N PHE A 139 24.14 -4.27 2.73
CA PHE A 139 24.01 -5.23 1.65
C PHE A 139 24.21 -4.56 0.29
N CYS A 140 23.51 -3.45 0.02
CA CYS A 140 23.69 -2.66 -1.21
C CYS A 140 25.12 -2.16 -1.37
N ARG A 141 25.75 -1.68 -0.29
CA ARG A 141 27.17 -1.26 -0.30
C ARG A 141 28.09 -2.42 -0.72
N ARG A 142 27.90 -3.61 -0.14
CA ARG A 142 28.70 -4.80 -0.48
C ARG A 142 28.51 -5.19 -1.95
N GLY A 143 27.26 -5.23 -2.43
CA GLY A 143 26.94 -5.53 -3.82
C GLY A 143 27.50 -4.49 -4.81
N TYR A 144 27.41 -3.19 -4.49
CA TYR A 144 27.97 -2.14 -5.33
C TYR A 144 29.49 -2.24 -5.39
N ARG A 145 30.15 -2.50 -4.24
CA ARG A 145 31.61 -2.64 -4.16
C ARG A 145 32.13 -3.87 -4.92
N SER A 146 31.40 -4.97 -4.94
CA SER A 146 31.81 -6.17 -5.68
C SER A 146 31.63 -6.02 -7.20
N ARG A 147 30.67 -5.21 -7.64
CA ARG A 147 30.35 -5.00 -9.06
C ARG A 147 31.21 -3.93 -9.74
N HIS A 148 31.82 -3.02 -8.97
CA HIS A 148 32.51 -1.85 -9.52
C HIS A 148 33.96 -1.73 -9.06
N TRP A 149 34.81 -1.18 -9.94
CA TRP A 149 36.18 -0.83 -9.62
C TRP A 149 36.24 0.36 -8.63
N TRP A 150 37.38 0.50 -7.94
CA TRP A 150 37.58 1.37 -6.79
C TRP A 150 37.25 2.85 -7.05
N PRO A 151 37.67 3.49 -8.17
CA PRO A 151 37.33 4.90 -8.41
C PRO A 151 35.81 5.11 -8.50
N ARG A 152 35.10 4.20 -9.16
CA ARG A 152 33.63 4.27 -9.28
C ARG A 152 32.94 4.03 -7.94
N TYR A 153 33.49 3.18 -7.07
CA TYR A 153 32.98 3.02 -5.71
C TYR A 153 33.19 4.29 -4.86
N VAL A 154 34.36 4.92 -4.94
CA VAL A 154 34.66 6.14 -4.17
C VAL A 154 33.77 7.29 -4.62
N TRP A 155 33.77 7.62 -5.91
CA TRP A 155 33.03 8.75 -6.44
C TRP A 155 31.53 8.48 -6.60
N GLY A 156 31.15 7.26 -6.99
CA GLY A 156 29.76 6.89 -7.28
C GLY A 156 28.98 6.35 -6.09
N PHE A 157 29.63 5.95 -5.00
CA PHE A 157 28.95 5.49 -3.78
C PHE A 157 29.38 6.31 -2.55
N LEU A 158 30.67 6.32 -2.18
CA LEU A 158 31.10 6.92 -0.91
C LEU A 158 30.81 8.42 -0.84
N VAL A 159 31.15 9.19 -1.87
CA VAL A 159 30.91 10.65 -1.89
C VAL A 159 29.41 10.96 -1.82
N ILE A 160 28.59 10.28 -2.62
CA ILE A 160 27.13 10.48 -2.60
C ILE A 160 26.55 10.12 -1.23
N GLN A 161 26.96 8.99 -0.64
CA GLN A 161 26.46 8.57 0.66
C GLN A 161 26.95 9.46 1.80
N PHE A 162 28.16 10.02 1.71
CA PHE A 162 28.64 11.01 2.68
C PHE A 162 27.77 12.27 2.65
N CYS A 163 27.45 12.78 1.46
CA CYS A 163 26.59 13.94 1.29
C CYS A 163 25.12 13.69 1.67
N SER A 164 24.63 12.45 1.57
CA SER A 164 23.24 12.09 1.92
C SER A 164 23.04 11.74 3.41
N GLY A 165 24.10 11.76 4.23
CA GLY A 165 24.02 11.41 5.65
C GLY A 165 24.16 9.91 5.94
N TRP A 166 24.72 9.12 5.03
CA TRP A 166 25.10 7.73 5.22
C TRP A 166 23.92 6.85 5.68
N THR A 167 23.93 6.34 6.91
CA THR A 167 22.87 5.52 7.50
C THR A 167 21.81 6.33 8.24
N ILE A 168 21.97 7.65 8.35
CA ILE A 168 21.02 8.54 9.03
C ILE A 168 19.61 8.42 8.42
N PRO A 169 19.43 8.43 7.07
CA PRO A 169 18.11 8.24 6.47
C PRO A 169 17.43 6.93 6.89
N CYS A 170 18.19 5.84 7.04
CA CYS A 170 17.67 4.55 7.50
C CYS A 170 17.17 4.63 8.95
N HIS A 171 17.93 5.28 9.84
CA HIS A 171 17.51 5.48 11.23
C HIS A 171 16.28 6.38 11.33
N ILE A 172 16.20 7.43 10.51
CA ILE A 172 15.00 8.29 10.44
C ILE A 172 13.80 7.49 9.94
N ALA A 173 13.94 6.70 8.88
CA ALA A 173 12.86 5.85 8.36
C ALA A 173 12.37 4.85 9.42
N GLN A 174 13.29 4.16 10.09
CA GLN A 174 12.95 3.25 11.19
C GLN A 174 12.26 3.96 12.36
N TRP A 175 12.74 5.14 12.74
CA TRP A 175 12.13 5.95 13.79
C TRP A 175 10.71 6.38 13.41
N ILE A 176 10.48 6.82 12.18
CA ILE A 176 9.15 7.18 11.66
C ILE A 176 8.22 5.96 11.66
N ASN A 177 8.70 4.81 11.18
CA ASN A 177 7.90 3.58 11.11
C ASN A 177 7.53 3.02 12.48
N ARG A 178 8.40 3.22 13.49
CA ARG A 178 8.16 2.80 14.88
C ARG A 178 7.28 3.78 15.67
N ARG A 179 6.94 4.95 15.13
CA ARG A 179 6.05 5.89 15.84
C ARG A 179 4.68 5.24 16.06
N PRO A 180 4.04 5.49 17.22
CA PRO A 180 2.66 5.09 17.40
C PRO A 180 1.79 5.79 16.35
N LYS A 181 0.99 4.99 15.65
CA LYS A 181 -0.06 5.48 14.76
C LYS A 181 -1.24 5.97 15.60
N ALA A 182 -2.16 6.71 14.97
CA ALA A 182 -3.38 7.18 15.63
C ALA A 182 -4.07 6.03 16.38
N LEU A 183 -4.43 6.29 17.64
CA LEU A 183 -5.17 5.34 18.46
C LEU A 183 -6.57 5.13 17.89
N PHE A 184 -7.07 3.91 18.00
CA PHE A 184 -8.46 3.61 17.68
C PHE A 184 -9.40 4.21 18.75
N PRO A 185 -10.55 4.77 18.37
CA PRO A 185 -11.57 5.17 19.32
C PRO A 185 -12.12 3.93 20.05
N THR A 186 -12.65 4.15 21.25
CA THR A 186 -13.13 3.06 22.14
C THR A 186 -14.19 2.19 21.48
N SER A 187 -15.07 2.76 20.65
CA SER A 187 -16.08 2.03 19.89
C SER A 187 -15.48 1.00 18.93
N VAL A 188 -14.39 1.33 18.23
CA VAL A 188 -13.71 0.39 17.33
C VAL A 188 -12.94 -0.65 18.13
N LEU A 189 -12.36 -0.28 19.27
CA LEU A 189 -11.69 -1.25 20.15
C LEU A 189 -12.69 -2.29 20.68
N ASP A 190 -13.86 -1.85 21.14
CA ASP A 190 -14.91 -2.74 21.63
C ASP A 190 -15.48 -3.62 20.52
N TRP A 191 -15.70 -3.06 19.33
CA TRP A 191 -16.09 -3.82 18.13
C TRP A 191 -15.04 -4.86 17.72
N SER A 192 -13.75 -4.57 17.94
CA SER A 192 -12.63 -5.45 17.58
C SER A 192 -12.37 -6.60 18.56
N LYS A 193 -13.10 -6.68 19.67
CA LYS A 193 -12.96 -7.77 20.64
C LYS A 193 -13.32 -9.11 19.98
N PRO A 194 -12.61 -10.19 20.33
CA PRO A 194 -12.84 -11.50 19.73
C PRO A 194 -14.24 -12.01 20.08
N LEU A 195 -14.93 -12.55 19.08
CA LEU A 195 -16.21 -13.21 19.23
C LEU A 195 -16.06 -14.72 19.40
N PRO A 196 -17.00 -15.37 20.13
CA PRO A 196 -17.13 -16.82 20.13
C PRO A 196 -17.32 -17.37 18.71
N SER A 197 -16.78 -18.56 18.42
CA SER A 197 -16.83 -19.19 17.10
C SER A 197 -18.25 -19.34 16.55
N ALA A 198 -19.24 -19.58 17.41
CA ALA A 198 -20.64 -19.71 17.03
C ALA A 198 -21.26 -18.41 16.48
N GLN A 199 -20.65 -17.25 16.74
CA GLN A 199 -21.12 -15.93 16.26
C GLN A 199 -20.30 -15.42 15.08
N HIS A 200 -19.43 -16.25 14.50
CA HIS A 200 -18.64 -15.83 13.34
C HIS A 200 -19.55 -15.71 12.12
N ALA A 201 -19.45 -14.57 11.43
CA ALA A 201 -20.18 -14.34 10.20
C ALA A 201 -19.59 -15.22 9.08
N HIS A 202 -20.48 -15.80 8.28
CA HIS A 202 -20.11 -16.59 7.11
C HIS A 202 -20.38 -15.79 5.83
N PRO A 203 -19.71 -16.15 4.70
CA PRO A 203 -20.00 -15.55 3.40
C PRO A 203 -21.49 -15.70 3.04
N SER A 204 -22.06 -14.69 2.38
CA SER A 204 -23.45 -14.76 1.94
C SER A 204 -23.67 -15.88 0.93
N GLU A 205 -24.89 -16.43 0.89
CA GLU A 205 -25.23 -17.47 -0.08
C GLU A 205 -25.11 -16.98 -1.53
N ALA A 206 -25.39 -15.70 -1.77
CA ALA A 206 -25.21 -15.07 -3.08
C ALA A 206 -23.74 -15.10 -3.51
N LEU A 207 -22.83 -14.67 -2.63
CA LEU A 207 -21.40 -14.68 -2.89
C LEU A 207 -20.87 -16.11 -3.11
N LEU A 208 -21.34 -17.09 -2.35
CA LEU A 208 -20.96 -18.49 -2.54
C LEU A 208 -21.42 -19.05 -3.89
N LYS A 209 -22.64 -18.72 -4.32
CA LYS A 209 -23.17 -19.12 -5.62
C LYS A 209 -22.34 -18.52 -6.76
N GLU A 210 -22.11 -17.21 -6.73
CA GLU A 210 -21.30 -16.51 -7.74
C GLU A 210 -19.86 -17.04 -7.78
N SER A 211 -19.24 -17.24 -6.62
CA SER A 211 -17.90 -17.81 -6.52
C SER A 211 -17.82 -19.21 -7.13
N ALA A 212 -18.84 -20.04 -6.92
CA ALA A 212 -18.92 -21.38 -7.50
C ALA A 212 -19.08 -21.34 -9.03
N GLU A 213 -19.86 -20.39 -9.56
CA GLU A 213 -20.01 -20.18 -11.00
C GLU A 213 -18.72 -19.72 -11.67
N VAL A 214 -18.03 -18.74 -11.09
CA VAL A 214 -16.74 -18.24 -11.57
C VAL A 214 -15.69 -19.35 -11.54
N ARG A 215 -15.61 -20.13 -10.46
CA ARG A 215 -14.69 -21.28 -10.37
C ARG A 215 -14.97 -22.33 -11.46
N LYS A 216 -16.25 -22.62 -11.73
CA LYS A 216 -16.63 -23.53 -12.84
C LYS A 216 -16.18 -22.97 -14.20
N ALA A 217 -16.28 -21.67 -14.43
CA ALA A 217 -15.78 -21.04 -15.66
C ALA A 217 -14.25 -21.18 -15.79
N TYR A 218 -13.50 -20.95 -14.70
CA TYR A 218 -12.04 -21.10 -14.68
C TYR A 218 -11.59 -22.55 -14.92
N THR A 219 -12.30 -23.54 -14.38
CA THR A 219 -11.98 -24.95 -14.69
C THR A 219 -12.17 -25.31 -16.16
N LYS A 220 -12.98 -24.55 -16.90
CA LYS A 220 -13.17 -24.70 -18.35
C LYS A 220 -12.12 -23.94 -19.17
N GLY A 221 -11.15 -23.29 -18.53
CA GLY A 221 -10.11 -22.50 -19.18
C GLY A 221 -10.53 -21.09 -19.61
N GLN A 222 -11.71 -20.61 -19.17
CA GLN A 222 -12.13 -19.23 -19.44
C GLN A 222 -11.36 -18.25 -18.55
N THR A 223 -10.96 -17.10 -19.10
CA THR A 223 -10.35 -16.04 -18.29
C THR A 223 -11.43 -15.21 -17.58
N MET A 224 -11.04 -14.45 -16.55
CA MET A 224 -11.95 -13.51 -15.86
C MET A 224 -12.59 -12.51 -16.83
N LEU A 225 -11.82 -12.01 -17.79
CA LEU A 225 -12.29 -11.04 -18.78
C LEU A 225 -13.33 -11.65 -19.73
N ASP A 226 -13.12 -12.90 -20.15
CA ASP A 226 -14.05 -13.62 -21.01
C ASP A 226 -15.39 -13.89 -20.30
N TYR A 227 -15.33 -14.28 -19.02
CA TYR A 227 -16.50 -14.56 -18.21
C TYR A 227 -17.40 -13.32 -18.07
N TYR A 228 -16.81 -12.17 -17.76
CA TYR A 228 -17.53 -10.89 -17.65
C TYR A 228 -17.74 -10.18 -19.00
N LYS A 229 -17.29 -10.78 -20.11
CA LYS A 229 -17.41 -10.23 -21.48
C LYS A 229 -16.84 -8.81 -21.62
N ILE A 230 -15.77 -8.51 -20.87
CA ILE A 230 -15.13 -7.21 -20.89
C ILE A 230 -14.22 -7.13 -22.11
N LYS A 231 -14.53 -6.23 -23.05
CA LYS A 231 -13.67 -5.92 -24.19
C LYS A 231 -12.91 -4.63 -23.90
N PHE A 232 -11.58 -4.68 -23.89
CA PHE A 232 -10.79 -3.46 -23.94
C PHE A 232 -10.92 -2.85 -25.33
N THR A 233 -11.29 -1.58 -25.42
CA THR A 233 -11.19 -0.82 -26.66
C THR A 233 -9.70 -0.70 -27.00
N GLU A 234 -9.26 -1.28 -28.11
CA GLU A 234 -7.94 -0.96 -28.67
C GLU A 234 -7.88 0.56 -28.88
N GLN A 235 -6.88 1.22 -28.28
CA GLN A 235 -6.58 2.58 -28.69
C GLN A 235 -6.29 2.55 -30.20
N PRO A 236 -6.95 3.38 -31.03
CA PRO A 236 -6.60 3.45 -32.43
C PRO A 236 -5.11 3.79 -32.52
N PRO A 237 -4.34 3.14 -33.42
CA PRO A 237 -2.92 3.43 -33.56
C PRO A 237 -2.77 4.93 -33.77
N GLU A 238 -1.93 5.57 -32.94
CA GLU A 238 -1.55 6.97 -33.14
C GLU A 238 -1.17 7.12 -34.60
N ALA A 239 -1.96 7.92 -35.33
CA ALA A 239 -1.69 8.25 -36.71
C ALA A 239 -0.25 8.74 -36.77
N VAL A 240 0.59 7.99 -37.48
CA VAL A 240 1.94 8.37 -37.84
C VAL A 240 1.84 9.80 -38.36
N VAL A 241 2.29 10.76 -37.55
CA VAL A 241 2.40 12.15 -37.96
C VAL A 241 3.45 12.13 -39.06
N ALA A 242 2.96 12.15 -40.29
CA ALA A 242 3.78 12.30 -41.48
C ALA A 242 4.59 13.59 -41.30
N ALA A 243 5.90 13.44 -41.28
CA ALA A 243 6.83 14.54 -41.40
C ALA A 243 6.66 15.13 -42.82
N GLU A 244 6.19 16.37 -42.89
CA GLU A 244 6.64 17.35 -43.87
C GLU A 244 7.73 18.21 -43.24
#